data_AF-A0A966KTS1-F1
#
_entry.id   AF-A0A966KTS1-F1
#
_cell.length_a   1.000
_cell.length_b   1.000
_cell.length_c   1.000
_cell.angle_alpha   90.00
_cell.angle_beta   90.00
_cell.angle_gamma   90.00
#
_symmetry.space_group_name_H-M   'P 1'
#
loop_
_entity.id
_entity.type
_entity.pdbx_description
1 polymer ?
#
loop_
_entity_poly.entity_id
_entity_poly.type
_entity_poly.pdbx_seq_one_letter_code
_entity_poly.pdbx_strand_id
1 'polypeptide(L)' 'CDGCIATHARGAASAGATREEVAEALGVAFLMNGGPGTVYGPRAYDAFVEFLEAKESR' A
#
# COMPACT_ATOMS: atom_id res chain seq x y z
N CYS A 1 -2.61 5.51 -10.24
CA CYS A 1 -4.03 5.92 -10.28
C CYS A 1 -4.53 6.03 -8.85
N ASP A 2 -4.97 7.20 -8.43
CA ASP A 2 -5.32 7.47 -7.03
C ASP A 2 -6.53 6.63 -6.57
N GLY A 3 -7.52 6.43 -7.44
CA GLY A 3 -8.66 5.56 -7.14
C GLY A 3 -8.28 4.10 -6.92
N CYS A 4 -7.33 3.58 -7.72
CA CYS A 4 -6.82 2.22 -7.54
C CYS A 4 -6.04 2.08 -6.23
N ILE A 5 -5.19 3.06 -5.91
CA ILE A 5 -4.43 3.06 -4.65
C ILE A 5 -5.39 3.01 -3.47
N ALA A 6 -6.37 3.91 -3.41
CA ALA A 6 -7.33 3.94 -2.31
C ALA A 6 -8.13 2.63 -2.18
N THR A 7 -8.59 2.08 -3.30
CA THR A 7 -9.40 0.85 -3.32
C THR A 7 -8.58 -0.36 -2.86
N HIS A 8 -7.37 -0.56 -3.39
CA HIS A 8 -6.53 -1.71 -3.03
C HIS A 8 -5.91 -1.57 -1.65
N ALA A 9 -5.53 -0.36 -1.22
CA ALA A 9 -5.02 -0.12 0.13
C ALA A 9 -6.08 -0.46 1.20
N ARG A 10 -7.32 0.00 1.02
CA ARG A 10 -8.44 -0.36 1.91
C ARG A 10 -8.73 -1.86 1.89
N GLY A 11 -8.65 -2.48 0.72
CA GLY A 11 -8.82 -3.93 0.54
C GLY A 11 -7.77 -4.72 1.33
N ALA A 12 -6.49 -4.38 1.19
CA ALA A 12 -5.39 -5.00 1.94
C ALA A 12 -5.54 -4.77 3.47
N ALA A 13 -5.85 -3.53 3.86
CA ALA A 13 -6.42 -3.13 5.16
C ALA A 13 -7.38 -4.16 5.76
N SER A 14 -8.46 -4.38 5.02
CA SER A 14 -9.60 -5.19 5.43
C SER A 14 -9.24 -6.67 5.48
N ALA A 15 -8.43 -7.15 4.54
CA ALA A 15 -7.91 -8.51 4.48
C ALA A 15 -6.92 -8.85 5.60
N GLY A 16 -6.42 -7.84 6.32
CA GLY A 16 -5.49 -8.04 7.44
C GLY A 16 -4.05 -8.23 7.00
N ALA A 17 -3.67 -7.67 5.83
CA ALA A 17 -2.27 -7.60 5.45
C ALA A 17 -1.47 -6.82 6.50
N THR A 18 -0.20 -7.17 6.65
CA THR A 18 0.75 -6.52 7.56
C THR A 18 1.52 -5.41 6.84
N ARG A 19 2.15 -4.51 7.61
CA ARG A 19 3.00 -3.44 7.08
C ARG A 19 4.19 -4.01 6.30
N GLU A 20 4.75 -5.12 6.79
CA GLU A 20 5.85 -5.84 6.17
C GLU A 20 5.45 -6.46 4.83
N GLU A 21 4.32 -7.17 4.75
CA GLU A 21 3.84 -7.76 3.49
C GLU A 21 3.58 -6.71 2.40
N VAL A 22 3.01 -5.56 2.78
CA VAL A 22 2.78 -4.46 1.83
C VAL A 22 4.09 -3.82 1.39
N ALA A 23 5.04 -3.63 2.29
CA ALA A 23 6.37 -3.12 1.96
C ALA A 23 7.12 -4.06 1.01
N GLU A 24 7.07 -5.38 1.24
CA GLU A 24 7.67 -6.38 0.37
C GLU A 24 7.04 -6.38 -1.04
N ALA A 25 5.70 -6.32 -1.12
CA ALA A 25 5.00 -6.23 -2.39
C ALA A 25 5.38 -4.98 -3.20
N LEU A 26 5.53 -3.83 -2.52
CA LEU A 26 6.02 -2.60 -3.14
C LEU A 26 7.50 -2.71 -3.55
N GLY A 27 8.32 -3.43 -2.78
CA GLY A 27 9.69 -3.76 -3.15
C GLY A 27 9.78 -4.52 -4.47
N VAL A 28 8.89 -5.49 -4.70
CA VAL A 28 8.77 -6.17 -6.01
C VAL A 28 8.36 -5.19 -7.11
N ALA A 29 7.40 -4.31 -6.85
CA ALA A 29 6.99 -3.29 -7.81
C ALA A 29 8.16 -2.34 -8.18
N PHE A 30 9.02 -1.99 -7.22
CA PHE A 30 10.22 -1.19 -7.46
C PHE A 30 11.27 -1.95 -8.25
N LEU A 31 11.49 -3.23 -7.96
CA LEU A 31 12.41 -4.07 -8.72
C LEU A 31 11.99 -4.15 -10.20
N MET A 32 10.69 -4.29 -10.47
CA MET A 32 10.16 -4.44 -11.82
C MET A 32 10.10 -3.12 -12.60
N ASN A 33 9.90 -1.99 -11.91
CA ASN A 33 9.64 -0.70 -12.55
C ASN A 33 10.79 0.31 -12.37
N GLY A 34 11.81 -0.02 -11.57
CA GLY A 34 12.91 0.87 -11.23
C GLY A 34 12.46 2.18 -10.57
N GLY A 35 13.17 3.26 -10.88
CA GLY A 35 12.89 4.62 -10.36
C GLY A 35 11.43 5.09 -10.54
N PRO A 36 10.76 4.87 -11.68
CA PRO A 36 9.34 5.20 -11.82
C PRO A 36 8.41 4.56 -10.77
N GLY A 37 8.78 3.41 -10.19
CA GLY A 37 8.01 2.78 -9.11
C GLY A 37 7.93 3.64 -7.86
N THR A 38 8.99 4.41 -7.56
CA THR A 38 9.08 5.22 -6.35
C THR A 38 8.19 6.47 -6.37
N VAL A 39 7.58 6.80 -7.51
CA VAL A 39 6.64 7.93 -7.63
C VAL A 39 5.32 7.64 -6.91
N TYR A 40 4.83 6.40 -7.02
CA TYR A 40 3.52 6.00 -6.50
C TYR A 40 3.57 5.02 -5.32
N GLY A 41 4.64 4.23 -5.20
CA GLY A 41 4.75 3.25 -4.12
C GLY A 41 4.65 3.82 -2.71
N PRO A 42 5.36 4.91 -2.37
CA PRO A 42 5.24 5.54 -1.05
C PRO A 42 3.79 5.97 -0.76
N ARG A 43 3.10 6.57 -1.73
CA ARG A 43 1.69 6.97 -1.59
C ARG A 43 0.76 5.77 -1.39
N ALA A 44 1.08 4.64 -2.03
CA ALA A 44 0.32 3.40 -1.82
C ALA A 44 0.55 2.79 -0.43
N TYR A 45 1.79 2.88 0.09
CA TYR A 45 2.11 2.47 1.45
C TYR A 45 1.39 3.33 2.48
N ASP A 46 1.46 4.65 2.35
CA ASP A 46 0.81 5.60 3.27
C ASP A 46 -0.71 5.39 3.31
N ALA A 47 -1.34 5.19 2.15
CA ALA A 47 -2.77 4.91 2.07
C ALA A 47 -3.15 3.60 2.78
N PHE A 48 -2.31 2.56 2.67
CA PHE A 48 -2.54 1.31 3.39
C PHE A 48 -2.44 1.52 4.90
N VAL A 49 -1.41 2.24 5.36
CA VAL A 49 -1.21 2.57 6.77
C VAL A 49 -2.40 3.34 7.35
N GLU A 50 -2.89 4.35 6.64
CA GLU A 50 -4.06 5.13 7.05
C GLU A 50 -5.30 4.24 7.25
N PHE A 51 -5.56 3.30 6.33
CA PHE A 51 -6.69 2.38 6.46
C PHE A 51 -6.49 1.31 7.54
N LEU A 52 -5.25 0.87 7.77
CA LEU A 52 -4.92 -0.07 8.84
C LEU A 52 -5.19 0.56 10.21
N GLU A 53 -4.67 1.77 10.44
CA GLU A 53 -4.87 2.52 11.69
C GLU A 53 -6.35 2.86 11.92
N ALA A 54 -7.06 3.27 10.87
CA ALA A 54 -8.50 3.51 10.95
C ALA A 54 -9.28 2.24 11.34
N LYS A 55 -8.85 1.05 10.89
CA LYS A 55 -9.46 -0.23 11.26
C LYS A 55 -9.17 -0.62 12.70
N GLU A 56 -7.93 -0.41 13.16
CA GLU A 56 -7.51 -0.68 14.55
C GLU A 56 -8.22 0.24 15.56
N SER A 57 -8.56 1.46 15.14
CA SER A 57 -9.28 2.43 15.97
C SER A 57 -10.81 2.20 16.07
N ARG A 58 -11.35 1.19 15.38
CA ARG A 58 -12.79 0.93 15.26
C ARG A 58 -13.21 -0.31 16.04
#